data_AF-A0A7S9CYT7-F1
#
_entry.id   AF-A0A7S9CYT7-F1
#
_cell.length_a   1.000
_cell.length_b   1.000
_cell.length_c   1.000
_cell.angle_alpha   90.00
_cell.angle_beta   90.00
_cell.angle_gamma   90.00
#
_symmetry.space_group_name_H-M   'P 1'
#
loop_
_entity.id
_entity.type
_entity.pdbx_description
1 polymer ?
#
loop_
_entity_poly.entity_id
_entity_poly.type
_entity_poly.pdbx_seq_one_letter_code
_entity_poly.pdbx_strand_id
1 'polypeptide(L)'
;MIREGATREDGPDGGVAAGDAAAQPCALSGRAMNVLKELAAELLDEVPPKTGWTPPDELLRRLTAQHLATARNCGQRTGREIVDWAQSRGVTIPSPYHAGKSLSEVWGSLIERASAGRLTKSEITEALEKSIRRRSPRIPVAFQIVLLKILSSGYDQLPPT
;
A
#
# COMPACT_ATOMS: atom_id res chain seq x y z
N MET A 1 14.00 74.35 -23.98
CA MET A 1 13.37 73.59 -22.88
C MET A 1 14.12 72.26 -22.80
N ILE A 2 15.20 72.06 -22.04
CA ILE A 2 15.37 72.02 -20.57
C ILE A 2 14.16 71.35 -19.88
N ARG A 3 14.30 70.11 -19.36
CA ARG A 3 14.58 69.83 -17.93
C ARG A 3 14.59 68.31 -17.61
N GLU A 4 15.70 67.84 -17.01
CA GLU A 4 15.87 66.87 -15.90
C GLU A 4 15.12 65.51 -15.88
N GLY A 5 15.66 64.40 -15.37
CA GLY A 5 16.86 64.18 -14.56
C GLY A 5 16.94 62.72 -14.10
N ALA A 6 18.14 62.33 -13.65
CA ALA A 6 18.56 61.32 -12.65
C ALA A 6 17.62 60.12 -12.34
N THR A 7 18.08 58.89 -12.12
CA THR A 7 19.22 58.48 -11.26
C THR A 7 19.51 56.99 -11.53
N ARG A 8 20.78 56.60 -11.61
CA ARG A 8 21.23 55.21 -11.40
C ARG A 8 21.06 54.86 -9.93
N GLU A 9 20.68 53.63 -9.59
CA GLU A 9 21.34 52.88 -8.50
C GLU A 9 21.41 51.38 -8.84
N ASP A 10 22.58 50.83 -8.54
CA ASP A 10 23.06 49.45 -8.64
C ASP A 10 22.47 48.61 -7.48
N GLY A 11 22.51 47.27 -7.55
CA GLY A 11 21.81 46.31 -6.65
C GLY A 11 22.36 46.22 -5.21
N PRO A 12 22.28 45.08 -4.48
CA PRO A 12 21.64 43.77 -4.73
C PRO A 12 20.85 43.24 -3.49
N ASP A 13 20.45 41.96 -3.56
CA ASP A 13 20.38 41.00 -2.43
C ASP A 13 19.00 40.50 -1.92
N GLY A 14 18.97 39.18 -1.70
CA GLY A 14 18.31 38.51 -0.58
C GLY A 14 16.78 38.52 -0.50
N GLY A 15 16.14 37.44 -0.97
CA GLY A 15 14.72 37.22 -0.69
C GLY A 15 14.27 35.80 -0.95
N VAL A 16 14.72 34.88 -0.10
CA VAL A 16 14.30 33.47 -0.06
C VAL A 16 12.78 33.39 0.14
N ALA A 17 12.03 33.28 -0.95
CA ALA A 17 10.69 32.74 -0.89
C ALA A 17 10.81 31.22 -1.03
N ALA A 18 11.16 30.56 0.09
CA ALA A 18 10.74 29.19 0.35
C ALA A 18 9.21 29.24 0.48
N GLY A 19 8.54 29.38 -0.67
CA GLY A 19 7.12 29.20 -0.81
C GLY A 19 6.87 27.74 -0.57
N ASP A 20 6.43 27.46 0.65
CA ASP A 20 5.88 26.20 1.13
C ASP A 20 5.09 25.55 -0.01
N ALA A 21 5.73 24.61 -0.70
CA ALA A 21 5.09 23.76 -1.67
C ALA A 21 4.25 22.80 -0.85
N ALA A 22 3.15 23.32 -0.30
CA ALA A 22 2.03 22.53 0.19
C ALA A 22 1.67 21.62 -0.98
N ALA A 23 2.16 20.39 -0.91
CA ALA A 23 1.95 19.37 -1.89
C ALA A 23 0.45 19.34 -2.17
N GLN A 24 0.06 19.73 -3.38
CA GLN A 24 -1.34 19.64 -3.78
C GLN A 24 -1.77 18.21 -3.45
N PRO A 25 -2.88 18.00 -2.72
CA PRO A 25 -3.31 16.65 -2.37
C PRO A 25 -3.47 15.89 -3.68
N CYS A 26 -2.64 14.88 -3.90
CA CYS A 26 -2.62 14.08 -5.13
C CYS A 26 -4.05 13.64 -5.42
N ALA A 27 -4.72 14.27 -6.38
CA ALA A 27 -6.11 13.96 -6.65
C ALA A 27 -6.19 12.50 -7.12
N LEU A 28 -7.01 11.70 -6.43
CA LEU A 28 -7.25 10.32 -6.83
C LEU A 28 -7.88 10.28 -8.23
N SER A 29 -7.35 9.40 -9.07
CA SER A 29 -7.95 9.04 -10.34
C SER A 29 -9.33 8.41 -10.12
N GLY A 30 -10.21 8.50 -11.12
CA GLY A 30 -11.53 7.86 -11.07
C GLY A 30 -11.45 6.34 -10.82
N ARG A 31 -10.38 5.69 -11.27
CA ARG A 31 -10.14 4.26 -11.01
C ARG A 31 -9.82 4.00 -9.54
N ALA A 32 -8.90 4.76 -8.96
CA ALA A 32 -8.56 4.63 -7.54
C ALA A 32 -9.76 4.94 -6.65
N MET A 33 -10.53 5.97 -7.01
CA MET A 33 -11.78 6.31 -6.35
C MET A 33 -12.80 5.15 -6.38
N ASN A 34 -13.00 4.52 -7.54
CA ASN A 34 -13.93 3.39 -7.65
C ASN A 34 -13.49 2.17 -6.81
N VAL A 35 -12.18 1.88 -6.78
CA VAL A 35 -11.63 0.84 -5.90
C VAL A 35 -11.94 1.13 -4.43
N LEU A 36 -11.73 2.37 -3.98
CA LEU A 36 -12.03 2.76 -2.61
C LEU A 36 -13.52 2.69 -2.30
N LYS A 37 -14.40 2.96 -3.27
CA LYS A 37 -15.85 2.82 -3.08
C LYS A 37 -16.28 1.37 -2.89
N GLU A 38 -15.71 0.46 -3.68
CA GLU A 38 -15.96 -0.97 -3.51
C GLU A 38 -15.48 -1.46 -2.13
N LEU A 39 -14.27 -1.05 -1.73
CA LEU A 39 -13.70 -1.40 -0.43
C LEU A 39 -14.44 -0.76 0.76
N ALA A 40 -15.07 0.40 0.58
CA ALA A 40 -15.92 1.01 1.60
C ALA A 40 -17.17 0.15 1.90
N ALA A 41 -17.79 -0.38 0.85
CA ALA A 41 -18.92 -1.30 1.01
C ALA A 41 -18.51 -2.61 1.68
N GLU A 42 -17.29 -3.09 1.45
CA GLU A 42 -16.78 -4.32 2.06
C GLU A 42 -16.32 -4.14 3.52
N LEU A 43 -15.63 -3.05 3.83
CA LEU A 43 -14.93 -2.88 5.11
C LEU A 43 -15.69 -2.05 6.16
N LEU A 44 -16.63 -1.23 5.69
CA LEU A 44 -17.41 -0.32 6.52
C LEU A 44 -18.92 -0.50 6.36
N ASP A 45 -19.38 -1.42 5.49
CA ASP A 45 -20.79 -1.59 5.12
C ASP A 45 -21.45 -0.27 4.63
N GLU A 46 -20.64 0.67 4.11
CA GLU A 46 -21.09 1.96 3.60
C GLU A 46 -21.35 1.88 2.09
N VAL A 47 -22.40 2.53 1.58
CA VAL A 47 -22.63 2.66 0.13
C VAL A 47 -22.29 4.09 -0.31
N PRO A 48 -21.11 4.32 -0.92
CA PRO A 48 -20.71 5.65 -1.32
C PRO A 48 -21.59 6.25 -2.43
N PRO A 49 -21.86 7.57 -2.40
CA PRO A 49 -22.56 8.24 -3.48
C PRO A 49 -21.74 8.22 -4.79
N LYS A 50 -22.45 8.35 -5.92
CA LYS A 50 -21.84 8.30 -7.25
C LYS A 50 -20.85 9.45 -7.49
N THR A 51 -21.14 10.64 -6.99
CA THR A 51 -20.33 11.87 -7.15
C THR A 51 -20.09 12.52 -5.79
N GLY A 52 -19.01 13.31 -5.68
CA GLY A 52 -18.70 14.11 -4.47
C GLY A 52 -18.26 13.30 -3.24
N TRP A 53 -18.08 11.98 -3.35
CA TRP A 53 -17.59 11.17 -2.24
C TRP A 53 -16.10 11.37 -2.02
N THR A 54 -15.71 11.60 -0.76
CA THR A 54 -14.31 11.61 -0.33
C THR A 54 -14.09 10.43 0.61
N PRO A 55 -13.11 9.55 0.36
CA PRO A 55 -12.86 8.41 1.22
C PRO A 55 -12.57 8.86 2.67
N PRO A 56 -13.27 8.30 3.68
CA PRO A 56 -13.04 8.65 5.08
C PRO A 56 -11.70 8.07 5.57
N ASP A 57 -11.05 8.72 6.54
CA ASP A 57 -9.78 8.22 7.12
C ASP A 57 -9.94 6.86 7.81
N GLU A 58 -11.15 6.57 8.30
CA GLU A 58 -11.47 5.29 8.88
C GLU A 58 -11.37 4.15 7.87
N LEU A 59 -11.77 4.38 6.61
CA LEU A 59 -11.57 3.41 5.54
C LEU A 59 -10.07 3.15 5.35
N LEU A 60 -9.29 4.22 5.25
CA LEU A 60 -7.85 4.15 5.01
C LEU A 60 -7.11 3.39 6.12
N ARG A 61 -7.50 3.58 7.38
CA ARG A 61 -6.92 2.86 8.52
C ARG A 61 -7.22 1.36 8.52
N ARG A 62 -8.31 0.94 7.89
CA ARG A 62 -8.66 -0.48 7.73
C ARG A 62 -8.06 -1.10 6.47
N LEU A 63 -7.56 -0.29 5.54
CA LEU A 63 -6.92 -0.80 4.35
C LEU A 63 -5.63 -1.53 4.68
N THR A 64 -5.41 -2.62 3.97
CA THR A 64 -4.19 -3.40 3.99
C THR A 64 -3.70 -3.60 2.57
N ALA A 65 -2.43 -4.00 2.43
CA ALA A 65 -1.90 -4.50 1.16
C ALA A 65 -2.82 -5.55 0.52
N GLN A 66 -3.43 -6.41 1.34
CA GLN A 66 -4.34 -7.46 0.90
C GLN A 66 -5.59 -6.87 0.26
N HIS A 67 -6.28 -5.92 0.92
CA HIS A 67 -7.48 -5.28 0.37
C HIS A 67 -7.20 -4.64 -0.99
N LEU A 68 -6.09 -3.90 -1.10
CA LEU A 68 -5.69 -3.28 -2.37
C LEU A 68 -5.28 -4.32 -3.41
N ALA A 69 -4.64 -5.40 -3.00
CA ALA A 69 -4.34 -6.48 -3.92
C ALA A 69 -5.64 -7.09 -4.44
N THR A 70 -6.58 -7.51 -3.58
CA THR A 70 -7.79 -8.29 -3.92
C THR A 70 -8.89 -7.49 -4.59
N ALA A 71 -8.91 -6.18 -4.39
CA ALA A 71 -9.86 -5.30 -5.03
C ALA A 71 -9.87 -5.47 -6.55
N ARG A 72 -11.08 -5.56 -7.11
CA ARG A 72 -11.27 -5.65 -8.56
C ARG A 72 -10.75 -4.36 -9.19
N ASN A 73 -10.13 -4.48 -10.36
CA ASN A 73 -9.56 -3.35 -11.10
C ASN A 73 -8.45 -2.55 -10.37
N CYS A 74 -7.95 -3.02 -9.22
CA CYS A 74 -6.82 -2.42 -8.52
C CYS A 74 -5.50 -2.99 -9.04
N GLY A 75 -4.98 -2.39 -10.11
CA GLY A 75 -3.64 -2.69 -10.62
C GLY A 75 -2.53 -2.11 -9.75
N GLN A 76 -1.28 -2.52 -9.98
CA GLN A 76 -0.11 -2.04 -9.21
C GLN A 76 0.00 -0.51 -9.16
N ARG A 77 -0.27 0.17 -10.28
CA ARG A 77 -0.26 1.63 -10.36
C ARG A 77 -1.34 2.25 -9.47
N THR A 78 -2.56 1.72 -9.53
CA THR A 78 -3.70 2.20 -8.76
C THR A 78 -3.53 1.94 -7.26
N GLY A 79 -2.99 0.77 -6.89
CA GLY A 79 -2.66 0.48 -5.49
C GLY A 79 -1.62 1.47 -4.92
N ARG A 80 -0.55 1.77 -5.68
CA ARG A 80 0.44 2.77 -5.27
C ARG A 80 -0.17 4.15 -5.10
N GLU A 81 -0.96 4.58 -6.06
CA GLU A 81 -1.67 5.87 -6.01
C GLU A 81 -2.55 6.00 -4.74
N ILE A 82 -3.27 4.93 -4.36
CA ILE A 82 -4.06 4.91 -3.12
C ILE A 82 -3.17 4.99 -1.88
N VAL A 83 -2.04 4.27 -1.86
CA VAL A 83 -1.08 4.30 -0.75
C VAL A 83 -0.46 5.68 -0.60
N ASP A 84 0.00 6.29 -1.70
CA ASP A 84 0.61 7.62 -1.73
C ASP A 84 -0.42 8.67 -1.27
N TRP A 85 -1.67 8.53 -1.70
CA TRP A 85 -2.76 9.41 -1.27
C TRP A 85 -3.06 9.26 0.22
N ALA A 86 -3.15 8.04 0.74
CA ALA A 86 -3.35 7.81 2.17
C ALA A 86 -2.20 8.39 2.99
N GLN A 87 -0.97 8.25 2.52
CA GLN A 87 0.21 8.80 3.16
C GLN A 87 0.19 10.33 3.19
N SER A 88 -0.29 10.98 2.13
CA SER A 88 -0.50 12.44 2.11
C SER A 88 -1.51 12.93 3.16
N ARG A 89 -2.38 12.03 3.65
CA ARG A 89 -3.34 12.28 4.74
C ARG A 89 -2.83 11.81 6.11
N GLY A 90 -1.57 11.40 6.20
CA GLY A 90 -0.97 10.89 7.44
C GLY A 90 -1.37 9.45 7.80
N VAL A 91 -1.97 8.70 6.88
CA VAL A 91 -2.33 7.29 7.09
C VAL A 91 -1.37 6.37 6.35
N THR A 92 -0.64 5.52 7.07
CA THR A 92 0.22 4.51 6.46
C THR A 92 -0.56 3.23 6.22
N ILE A 93 -0.76 2.89 4.94
CA ILE A 93 -1.26 1.56 4.55
C ILE A 93 -0.05 0.62 4.45
N PRO A 94 -0.04 -0.52 5.16
CA PRO A 94 1.07 -1.47 5.07
C PRO A 94 1.29 -1.91 3.63
N SER A 95 2.53 -1.78 3.13
CA SER A 95 2.90 -2.22 1.78
C SER A 95 2.91 -3.76 1.70
N PRO A 96 2.54 -4.36 0.56
CA PRO A 96 2.75 -5.79 0.35
C PRO A 96 4.24 -6.12 0.49
N TYR A 97 4.59 -7.11 1.31
CA TYR A 97 5.94 -7.61 1.53
C TYR A 97 6.63 -8.03 0.23
N HIS A 98 5.84 -8.40 -0.78
CA HIS A 98 6.33 -9.01 -2.00
C HIS A 98 5.77 -8.36 -3.27
N ALA A 99 5.55 -7.04 -3.24
CA ALA A 99 5.21 -6.27 -4.43
C ALA A 99 6.24 -6.50 -5.55
N GLY A 100 5.78 -6.70 -6.79
CA GLY A 100 6.65 -6.87 -7.97
C GLY A 100 7.37 -8.23 -8.12
N LYS A 101 7.60 -8.99 -7.05
CA LYS A 101 8.29 -10.30 -7.12
C LYS A 101 7.47 -11.37 -7.83
N SER A 102 8.10 -12.28 -8.57
CA SER A 102 7.47 -13.52 -9.06
C SER A 102 7.14 -14.46 -7.90
N LEU A 103 6.22 -15.42 -8.10
CA LEU A 103 5.88 -16.39 -7.05
C LEU A 103 7.08 -17.25 -6.64
N SER A 104 7.93 -17.64 -7.59
CA SER A 104 9.17 -18.39 -7.29
C SER A 104 10.11 -17.61 -6.38
N GLU A 105 10.31 -16.32 -6.64
CA GLU A 105 11.12 -15.45 -5.78
C GLU A 105 10.50 -15.28 -4.38
N VAL A 106 9.17 -15.15 -4.31
CA VAL A 106 8.46 -15.10 -3.03
C VAL A 106 8.71 -16.37 -2.24
N TRP A 107 8.45 -17.55 -2.83
CA TRP A 107 8.67 -18.82 -2.15
C TRP A 107 10.12 -19.00 -1.69
N GLY A 108 11.10 -18.66 -2.54
CA GLY A 108 12.51 -18.70 -2.17
C GLY A 108 12.82 -17.83 -0.95
N SER A 109 12.34 -16.58 -0.95
CA SER A 109 12.57 -15.66 0.17
C SER A 109 11.90 -16.13 1.47
N LEU A 110 10.73 -16.76 1.39
CA LEU A 110 10.06 -17.27 2.57
C LEU A 110 10.78 -18.50 3.17
N ILE A 111 11.33 -19.37 2.32
CA ILE A 111 12.14 -20.51 2.78
C ILE A 111 13.41 -20.02 3.49
N GLU A 112 14.07 -19.01 2.93
CA GLU A 112 15.25 -18.39 3.55
C GLU A 112 14.91 -17.76 4.91
N ARG A 113 13.83 -16.97 4.96
CA ARG A 113 13.37 -16.35 6.22
C ARG A 113 12.91 -17.37 7.26
N ALA A 114 12.27 -18.46 6.83
CA ALA A 114 11.91 -19.58 7.71
C ALA A 114 13.16 -20.21 8.34
N SER A 115 14.18 -20.45 7.52
CA SER A 115 15.45 -21.01 7.98
C SER A 115 16.18 -20.07 8.94
N ALA A 116 15.99 -18.75 8.79
CA ALA A 116 16.51 -17.73 9.69
C ALA A 116 15.63 -17.47 10.94
N GLY A 117 14.49 -18.15 11.10
CA GLY A 117 13.55 -17.91 12.21
C GLY A 117 12.84 -16.55 12.18
N ARG A 118 12.80 -15.89 11.02
CA ARG A 118 12.25 -14.54 10.82
C ARG A 118 10.96 -14.53 9.99
N LEU A 119 10.36 -15.69 9.78
CA LEU A 119 9.13 -15.83 8.99
C LEU A 119 7.92 -15.39 9.82
N THR A 120 7.12 -14.49 9.26
CA THR A 120 5.91 -13.98 9.92
C THR A 120 4.63 -14.53 9.31
N LYS A 121 3.56 -14.61 10.11
CA LYS A 121 2.23 -15.06 9.63
C LYS A 121 1.74 -14.20 8.46
N SER A 122 1.96 -12.89 8.50
CA SER A 122 1.54 -11.97 7.45
C SER A 122 2.26 -12.21 6.12
N GLU A 123 3.54 -12.56 6.14
CA GLU A 123 4.30 -12.93 4.93
C GLU A 123 3.77 -14.23 4.29
N ILE A 124 3.43 -15.23 5.13
CA ILE A 124 2.83 -16.49 4.68
C ILE A 124 1.46 -16.24 4.04
N THR A 125 0.59 -15.48 4.72
CA THR A 125 -0.75 -15.13 4.24
C THR A 125 -0.67 -14.41 2.89
N GLU A 126 0.18 -13.39 2.76
CA GLU A 126 0.33 -12.64 1.51
C GLU A 126 0.78 -13.55 0.36
N ALA A 127 1.74 -14.45 0.60
CA ALA A 127 2.23 -15.35 -0.44
C ALA A 127 1.19 -16.37 -0.89
N LEU A 128 0.44 -16.96 0.04
CA LEU A 128 -0.64 -17.90 -0.27
C LEU A 128 -1.76 -17.21 -1.08
N GLU A 129 -2.16 -16.01 -0.69
CA GLU A 129 -3.17 -15.22 -1.40
C GLU A 129 -2.71 -14.84 -2.80
N LYS A 130 -1.44 -14.45 -2.94
CA LYS A 130 -0.83 -14.19 -4.25
C LYS A 130 -0.85 -15.45 -5.13
N SER A 131 -0.63 -16.63 -4.55
CA SER A 131 -0.70 -17.93 -5.24
C SER A 131 -2.12 -18.22 -5.74
N ILE A 132 -3.13 -18.03 -4.87
CA ILE A 132 -4.55 -18.20 -5.19
C ILE A 132 -4.95 -17.28 -6.35
N ARG A 133 -4.61 -15.99 -6.27
CA ARG A 133 -4.93 -15.00 -7.31
C ARG A 133 -4.34 -15.37 -8.66
N ARG A 134 -3.08 -15.80 -8.69
CA ARG A 134 -2.40 -16.22 -9.93
C ARG A 134 -2.83 -17.61 -10.39
N ARG A 135 -3.79 -18.25 -9.70
CA ARG A 135 -4.25 -19.62 -9.94
C ARG A 135 -3.07 -20.58 -10.05
N SER A 136 -2.04 -20.35 -9.23
CA SER A 136 -0.86 -21.19 -9.16
C SER A 136 -0.99 -22.04 -7.90
N PRO A 137 -1.45 -23.29 -7.99
CA PRO A 137 -1.61 -24.15 -6.81
C PRO A 137 -0.27 -24.75 -6.34
N ARG A 138 0.81 -24.56 -7.11
CA ARG A 138 2.12 -25.17 -6.81
C ARG A 138 2.84 -24.36 -5.74
N ILE A 139 2.76 -24.87 -4.52
CA ILE A 139 3.63 -24.48 -3.40
C ILE A 139 4.85 -25.41 -3.41
N PRO A 140 6.09 -24.90 -3.42
CA PRO A 140 7.29 -25.73 -3.37
C PRO A 140 7.32 -26.64 -2.13
N VAL A 141 7.77 -27.89 -2.28
CA VAL A 141 7.84 -28.88 -1.19
C VAL A 141 8.60 -28.35 0.03
N ALA A 142 9.69 -27.62 -0.19
CA ALA A 142 10.45 -26.99 0.89
C ALA A 142 9.58 -26.05 1.75
N PHE A 143 8.70 -25.27 1.12
CA PHE A 143 7.77 -24.40 1.85
C PHE A 143 6.59 -25.18 2.47
N GLN A 144 6.16 -26.29 1.86
CA GLN A 144 5.18 -27.19 2.48
C GLN A 144 5.72 -27.77 3.81
N ILE A 145 7.00 -28.16 3.86
CA ILE A 145 7.66 -28.62 5.09
C ILE A 145 7.67 -27.52 6.15
N VAL A 146 7.94 -26.27 5.77
CA VAL A 146 7.87 -25.11 6.67
C VAL A 146 6.46 -24.94 7.24
N LEU A 147 5.43 -25.00 6.39
CA LEU A 147 4.03 -24.90 6.83
C LEU A 147 3.66 -26.02 7.80
N LEU A 148 4.05 -27.26 7.51
CA LEU A 148 3.81 -28.40 8.41
C LEU A 148 4.46 -28.17 9.77
N LYS A 149 5.71 -27.72 9.83
CA LYS A 149 6.39 -27.42 11.11
C LYS A 149 5.64 -26.35 11.92
N ILE A 150 5.17 -25.30 11.26
CA ILE A 150 4.41 -24.22 11.90
C ILE A 150 3.09 -24.76 12.46
N LEU A 151 2.36 -25.56 11.68
CA LEU A 151 1.08 -26.12 12.10
C LEU A 151 1.23 -27.14 13.23
N SER A 152 2.20 -28.04 13.13
CA SER A 152 2.47 -29.04 14.19
C SER A 152 2.89 -28.37 15.50
N SER A 153 3.71 -27.32 15.44
CA SER A 153 4.12 -26.58 16.66
C SER A 153 2.96 -25.87 17.36
N GLY A 154 1.87 -25.55 16.66
CA GLY A 154 0.68 -24.93 17.25
C GLY A 154 -0.39 -25.93 17.68
N TYR A 155 -0.46 -27.11 17.05
CA TYR A 155 -1.46 -28.14 17.34
C TYR A 155 -1.13 -28.99 18.59
N ASP A 156 0.14 -29.16 18.93
CA ASP A 156 0.56 -29.90 20.14
C ASP A 156 0.22 -29.20 21.47
N GLN A 157 -0.36 -27.99 21.44
CA GLN A 157 -0.77 -27.24 22.64
C GLN A 157 -2.28 -27.32 22.96
N LEU A 158 -3.07 -28.10 22.22
CA LEU A 158 -4.48 -28.30 22.55
C LEU A 158 -4.59 -29.35 23.67
N PRO A 159 -5.11 -29.01 24.88
CA PRO A 159 -5.27 -30.01 25.93
C PRO A 159 -6.30 -31.07 25.49
N PRO A 160 -6.12 -32.33 25.89
CA PRO A 160 -7.13 -33.35 25.65
C PRO A 160 -8.43 -32.95 26.36
N THR A 161 -9.53 -32.96 25.60
CA THR A 161 -10.91 -32.78 26.08
C THR A 161 -11.33 -33.85 27.06
#